data_AF-A0A967U2J8-F1
#
_entry.id   AF-A0A967U2J8-F1
#
_cell.length_a   1.000
_cell.length_b   1.000
_cell.length_c   1.000
_cell.angle_alpha   90.00
_cell.angle_beta   90.00
_cell.angle_gamma   90.00
#
_symmetry.space_group_name_H-M   'P 1'
#
loop_
_entity.id
_entity.type
_entity.pdbx_description
1 polymer ?
#
loop_
_entity_poly.entity_id
_entity_poly.type
_entity_poly.pdbx_seq_one_letter_code
_entity_poly.pdbx_strand_id
1 'polypeptide(L)'
;QKIFYLTSRSTGSLAALDACERLDPSGDYLRRVHIVARERACPVEGVPCDPAVCQYANGYYDRIHGALAKLLEQPVMDAPRVAEVAEAH
;
A
#
# COMPACT_ATOMS: atom_id res chain seq x y z
N GLN A 1 5.16 -20.03 4.29
CA GLN A 1 5.74 -19.29 5.44
C GLN A 1 5.42 -17.80 5.28
N LYS A 2 5.41 -17.02 6.37
CA LYS A 2 5.22 -15.57 6.35
C LYS A 2 6.41 -14.92 7.06
N ILE A 3 6.94 -13.84 6.50
CA ILE A 3 8.08 -13.10 7.05
C ILE A 3 7.66 -11.65 7.23
N PHE A 4 7.97 -11.08 8.39
CA PHE A 4 7.74 -9.66 8.67
C PHE A 4 9.08 -8.97 8.83
N TYR A 5 9.33 -7.96 7.99
CA TYR A 5 10.50 -7.09 8.08
C TYR A 5 10.06 -5.73 8.61
N LEU A 6 10.54 -5.36 9.80
CA LEU A 6 10.17 -4.12 10.47
C LEU A 6 11.42 -3.25 10.62
N THR A 7 11.29 -1.98 10.27
CA THR A 7 12.37 -1.00 10.39
C THR A 7 11.82 0.39 10.70
N SER A 8 12.56 1.15 11.49
CA SER A 8 12.25 2.55 11.79
C SER A 8 12.81 3.53 10.75
N ARG A 9 13.60 3.04 9.78
CA ARG A 9 14.26 3.86 8.76
C ARG A 9 13.68 3.57 7.39
N SER A 10 13.35 4.63 6.66
CA SER A 10 12.88 4.55 5.26
C SER A 10 13.90 3.84 4.36
N THR A 11 15.20 4.10 4.56
CA THR A 11 16.29 3.45 3.82
C THR A 11 16.30 1.94 4.00
N GLY A 12 16.02 1.43 5.20
CA GLY A 12 15.90 0.00 5.45
C GLY A 12 14.71 -0.63 4.72
N SER A 13 13.59 0.08 4.65
CA SER A 13 12.40 -0.40 3.94
C SER A 13 12.69 -0.50 2.44
N LEU A 14 13.31 0.53 1.86
CA LEU A 14 13.70 0.53 0.45
C LEU A 14 14.71 -0.58 0.11
N ALA A 15 15.71 -0.80 0.98
CA ALA A 15 16.67 -1.88 0.78
C ALA A 15 16.02 -3.27 0.81
N ALA A 16 15.00 -3.47 1.66
CA ALA A 16 14.25 -4.73 1.69
C ALA A 16 13.41 -4.93 0.42
N LEU A 17 12.80 -3.87 -0.10
CA LEU A 17 12.05 -3.92 -1.36
C LEU A 17 12.97 -4.22 -2.57
N ASP A 18 14.12 -3.55 -2.66
CA ASP A 18 15.15 -3.84 -3.69
C ASP A 18 15.63 -5.29 -3.61
N ALA A 19 15.85 -5.80 -2.40
CA ALA A 19 16.22 -7.21 -2.22
C ALA A 19 15.10 -8.17 -2.68
N CYS A 20 13.83 -7.86 -2.41
CA CYS A 20 12.70 -8.64 -2.92
C CYS A 20 12.62 -8.62 -4.46
N GLU A 21 12.86 -7.48 -5.09
CA GLU A 21 12.89 -7.36 -6.56
C GLU A 21 14.04 -8.15 -7.17
N ARG A 22 15.21 -8.17 -6.52
CA ARG A 22 16.36 -8.96 -6.98
C ARG A 22 16.18 -10.46 -6.79
N LEU A 23 15.44 -10.87 -5.75
CA LEU A 23 15.12 -12.28 -5.48
C LEU A 23 14.01 -12.82 -6.38
N ASP A 24 13.04 -11.98 -6.70
CA ASP A 24 11.90 -12.31 -7.56
C ASP A 24 11.61 -11.18 -8.55
N PRO A 25 12.41 -11.10 -9.64
CA PRO A 25 12.28 -10.05 -10.64
C PRO A 25 10.97 -10.14 -11.44
N SER A 26 10.42 -11.35 -11.62
CA SER A 26 9.14 -11.54 -12.31
C SER A 26 7.95 -11.25 -11.40
N GLY A 27 8.11 -11.38 -10.08
CA GLY A 27 7.06 -11.16 -9.10
C GLY A 27 6.13 -12.37 -8.93
N ASP A 28 6.49 -13.55 -9.43
CA ASP A 28 5.62 -14.72 -9.47
C ASP A 28 5.77 -15.63 -8.24
N TYR A 29 6.85 -15.47 -7.47
CA TYR A 29 7.23 -16.38 -6.40
C TYR A 29 6.99 -15.79 -5.00
N LEU A 30 7.05 -14.47 -4.88
CA LEU A 30 6.91 -13.73 -3.64
C LEU A 30 5.69 -12.84 -3.66
N ARG A 31 4.79 -13.06 -2.69
CA ARG A 31 3.74 -12.10 -2.37
C ARG A 31 4.25 -11.11 -1.32
N ARG A 32 4.40 -9.84 -1.71
CA ARG A 32 5.01 -8.78 -0.88
C ARG A 32 4.06 -7.61 -0.68
N VAL A 33 4.00 -7.10 0.56
CA VAL A 33 3.18 -5.94 0.96
C VAL A 33 4.08 -4.93 1.66
N HIS A 34 4.07 -3.69 1.18
CA HIS A 34 4.75 -2.57 1.84
C HIS A 34 3.72 -1.71 2.58
N ILE A 35 3.75 -1.77 3.91
CA ILE A 35 2.88 -0.94 4.74
C ILE A 35 3.59 0.39 5.02
N VAL A 36 2.96 1.48 4.60
CA VAL A 36 3.43 2.85 4.85
C VAL A 36 2.46 3.58 5.78
N ALA A 37 2.97 4.53 6.54
CA ALA A 37 2.15 5.37 7.40
C ALA A 37 1.17 6.21 6.57
N ARG A 38 -0.03 6.46 7.12
CA ARG A 38 -1.09 7.23 6.45
C ARG A 38 -0.61 8.61 6.05
N GLU A 39 0.16 9.27 6.91
CA GLU A 39 0.71 10.61 6.70
C GLU A 39 1.61 10.69 5.47
N ARG A 40 2.18 9.56 5.03
CA ARG A 40 3.00 9.48 3.82
C ARG A 40 2.22 9.01 2.59
N ALA A 41 1.20 8.16 2.81
CA ALA A 41 0.42 7.56 1.73
C ALA A 41 -0.75 8.43 1.27
N CYS A 42 -1.31 9.24 2.17
CA CYS A 42 -2.47 10.07 1.91
C CYS A 42 -2.09 11.27 1.03
N PRO A 43 -2.77 11.50 -0.10
CA PRO A 43 -2.51 12.67 -0.94
C PRO A 43 -3.04 13.97 -0.33
N VAL A 44 -3.85 13.89 0.74
CA VAL A 44 -4.42 15.04 1.42
C VAL A 44 -3.62 15.35 2.68
N GLU A 45 -2.99 16.52 2.69
CA GLU A 45 -2.28 17.05 3.84
C GLU A 45 -3.17 17.97 4.68
N GLY A 46 -3.03 17.93 6.00
CA GLY A 46 -3.66 18.88 6.93
C GLY A 46 -5.17 18.73 7.15
N VAL A 47 -5.87 17.88 6.39
CA VAL A 47 -7.30 17.62 6.57
C VAL A 47 -7.52 16.42 7.50
N PRO A 48 -8.41 16.52 8.52
CA PRO A 48 -8.82 15.36 9.31
C PRO A 48 -9.38 14.24 8.41
N CYS A 49 -9.08 12.99 8.76
CA CYS A 49 -9.64 11.84 8.06
C CYS A 49 -11.09 11.61 8.53
N ASP A 50 -12.00 12.48 8.08
CA ASP A 50 -13.40 12.48 8.45
C ASP A 50 -14.28 12.57 7.19
N PRO A 51 -15.32 11.72 7.04
CA PRO A 51 -16.18 11.68 5.86
C PRO A 51 -16.87 13.01 5.52
N ALA A 52 -17.12 13.88 6.50
CA ALA A 52 -17.77 15.17 6.29
C ALA A 52 -16.85 16.20 5.62
N VAL A 53 -15.53 16.04 5.72
CA VAL A 53 -14.54 17.04 5.27
C VAL A 53 -13.52 16.50 4.26
N CYS A 54 -13.36 15.18 4.15
CA CYS A 54 -12.38 14.55 3.27
C CYS A 54 -13.07 13.70 2.20
N GLN A 55 -12.83 14.03 0.94
CA GLN A 55 -13.37 13.29 -0.22
C GLN A 55 -12.94 11.81 -0.25
N TYR A 56 -11.73 11.49 0.23
CA TYR A 56 -11.24 10.12 0.28
C TYR A 56 -11.82 9.32 1.45
N ALA A 57 -12.17 9.98 2.55
CA ALA A 57 -12.82 9.33 3.70
C ALA A 57 -14.32 9.11 3.43
N ASN A 58 -14.95 10.02 2.69
CA ASN A 58 -16.34 9.89 2.31
C ASN A 58 -16.56 8.63 1.45
N GLY A 59 -17.47 7.74 1.88
CA GLY A 59 -17.75 6.46 1.21
C GLY A 59 -16.61 5.44 1.27
N TYR A 60 -15.58 5.63 2.12
CA TYR A 60 -14.42 4.73 2.19
C TYR A 60 -14.81 3.26 2.42
N TYR A 61 -15.71 2.99 3.37
CA TYR A 61 -16.12 1.62 3.73
C TYR A 61 -16.94 0.92 2.64
N ASP A 62 -17.59 1.67 1.76
CA ASP A 62 -18.30 1.13 0.62
C ASP A 62 -17.31 0.66 -0.46
N ARG A 63 -16.20 1.39 -0.63
CA ARG A 63 -15.21 1.15 -1.71
C ARG A 63 -14.07 0.22 -1.31
N ILE A 64 -13.70 0.18 -0.03
CA ILE A 64 -12.52 -0.55 0.47
C ILE A 64 -12.53 -2.04 0.10
N HIS A 65 -13.68 -2.70 0.11
CA HIS A 65 -13.78 -4.12 -0.15
C HIS A 65 -13.42 -4.46 -1.60
N GLY A 66 -13.89 -3.65 -2.56
CA GLY A 66 -13.54 -3.78 -3.98
C GLY A 66 -12.06 -3.50 -4.23
N ALA A 67 -11.55 -2.43 -3.63
CA ALA A 67 -10.14 -2.07 -3.72
C ALA A 67 -9.22 -3.17 -3.16
N LEU A 68 -9.55 -3.73 -1.99
CA LEU A 68 -8.79 -4.83 -1.38
C LEU A 68 -8.83 -6.11 -2.23
N ALA A 69 -9.99 -6.47 -2.78
CA ALA A 69 -10.09 -7.62 -3.66
C ALA A 69 -9.17 -7.47 -4.88
N LYS A 70 -9.22 -6.32 -5.57
CA LYS A 70 -8.35 -6.03 -6.72
C LYS A 70 -6.87 -5.98 -6.35
N LEU A 71 -6.53 -5.43 -5.19
CA LEU A 71 -5.15 -5.37 -4.70
C LEU A 71 -4.60 -6.78 -4.42
N LEU A 72 -5.42 -7.66 -3.84
CA LEU A 72 -5.04 -9.04 -3.51
C LEU A 72 -4.89 -9.96 -4.74
N GLU A 73 -5.35 -9.55 -5.92
CA GLU A 73 -5.03 -10.26 -7.18
C GLU A 73 -3.56 -10.09 -7.57
N GLN A 74 -2.88 -9.08 -7.03
CA GLN A 74 -1.50 -8.77 -7.37
C GLN A 74 -0.51 -9.39 -6.37
N PRO A 75 0.63 -9.94 -6.83
CA PRO A 75 1.66 -10.46 -5.93
C PRO A 75 2.48 -9.34 -5.29
N VAL A 76 2.60 -8.18 -5.96
CA VAL A 76 3.37 -7.03 -5.50
C VAL A 76 2.43 -5.90 -5.10
N MET A 77 2.42 -5.57 -3.81
CA MET A 77 1.58 -4.52 -3.22
C MET A 77 2.47 -3.48 -2.54
N ASP A 78 3.15 -2.67 -3.35
CA ASP A 78 3.96 -1.55 -2.90
C ASP A 78 3.15 -0.25 -2.80
N ALA A 79 3.77 0.82 -2.30
CA ALA A 79 3.06 2.09 -2.09
C ALA A 79 2.48 2.69 -3.40
N PRO A 80 3.21 2.72 -4.54
CA PRO A 80 2.65 3.14 -5.82
C PRO A 80 1.43 2.30 -6.25
N ARG A 81 1.50 0.98 -6.13
CA ARG A 81 0.41 0.10 -6.55
C ARG A 81 -0.82 0.23 -5.66
N VAL A 82 -0.62 0.37 -4.35
CA VAL A 82 -1.71 0.63 -3.41
C VAL A 82 -2.40 1.95 -3.75
N ALA A 83 -1.65 3.00 -4.09
CA ALA A 83 -2.21 4.27 -4.51
C ALA A 83 -3.01 4.15 -5.83
N GLU A 84 -2.47 3.46 -6.84
CA GLU A 84 -3.16 3.19 -8.12
C GLU A 84 -4.52 2.50 -7.90
N VAL A 85 -4.55 1.45 -7.07
CA VAL A 85 -5.80 0.72 -6.79
C VAL A 85 -6.77 1.58 -5.98
N ALA A 86 -6.27 2.40 -5.06
CA ALA A 86 -7.09 3.30 -4.26
C ALA A 86 -7.71 4.43 -5.10
N GLU A 87 -6.98 4.99 -6.08
CA GLU A 87 -7.52 6.02 -6.99
C GLU A 87 -8.58 5.47 -7.94
N ALA A 88 -8.47 4.20 -8.32
CA ALA A 88 -9.43 3.53 -9.19
C ALA A 88 -10.77 3.16 -8.52
N HIS A 89 -10.90 3.37 -7.20
CA HIS A 89 -12.12 3.05 -6.43
C HIS A 89 -12.61 4.27 -5.63
#